data_AF-A0A8T1UYY5-F1
#
_entry.id   AF-A0A8T1UYY5-F1
#
_cell.length_a   1.000
_cell.length_b   1.000
_cell.length_c   1.000
_cell.angle_alpha   90.00
_cell.angle_beta   90.00
_cell.angle_gamma   90.00
#
_symmetry.space_group_name_H-M   'P 1'
#
loop_
_entity.id
_entity.type
_entity.pdbx_description
1 polymer ?
#
loop_
_entity_poly.entity_id
_entity_poly.type
_entity_poly.pdbx_seq_one_letter_code
_entity_poly.pdbx_strand_id
1 'polypeptide(L)'
;MDSDAFGALFDRCKPFITDTGRDQREVLAIALHWIGTAAMCRSQEVLLDLAYSTVHKYRMRGIRAIVQALHDTMVIPSTVPDFFATKDAYSDQAIGAIDGVTFELRWLWRM
;
A
#
# COMPACT_ATOMS: atom_id res chain seq x y z
N MET A 1 -10.09 -12.75 6.68
CA MET A 1 -9.52 -11.86 7.73
C MET A 1 -10.59 -11.65 8.77
N ASP A 2 -10.23 -11.59 10.04
CA ASP A 2 -11.17 -11.31 11.11
C ASP A 2 -11.75 -9.88 11.01
N SER A 3 -12.97 -9.68 11.50
CA SER A 3 -13.68 -8.40 11.39
C SER A 3 -12.98 -7.29 12.17
N ASP A 4 -12.45 -7.61 13.35
CA ASP A 4 -11.75 -6.65 14.20
C ASP A 4 -10.41 -6.23 13.58
N ALA A 5 -9.68 -7.20 13.00
CA ALA A 5 -8.46 -6.93 12.25
C ALA A 5 -8.71 -6.04 11.02
N PHE A 6 -9.83 -6.26 10.32
CA PHE A 6 -10.24 -5.37 9.22
C PHE A 6 -10.53 -3.95 9.72
N GLY A 7 -11.27 -3.82 10.82
CA GLY A 7 -11.60 -2.54 11.43
C GLY A 7 -10.34 -1.75 11.82
N ALA A 8 -9.41 -2.39 12.52
CA ALA A 8 -8.16 -1.76 12.92
C ALA A 8 -7.29 -1.32 11.72
N LEU A 9 -7.21 -2.15 10.68
CA LEU A 9 -6.51 -1.78 9.45
C LEU A 9 -7.21 -0.62 8.74
N PHE A 10 -8.54 -0.65 8.68
CA PHE A 10 -9.32 0.42 8.09
C PHE A 10 -9.09 1.75 8.80
N ASP A 11 -9.13 1.79 10.13
CA ASP A 11 -8.92 3.02 10.89
C ASP A 11 -7.53 3.62 10.63
N ARG A 12 -6.51 2.79 10.43
CA ARG A 12 -5.17 3.26 10.03
C ARG A 12 -5.09 3.74 8.59
N CYS A 13 -5.80 3.10 7.66
CA CYS A 13 -5.77 3.46 6.24
C CYS A 13 -6.66 4.66 5.92
N LYS A 14 -7.72 4.89 6.72
CA LYS A 14 -8.76 5.89 6.52
C LYS A 14 -8.23 7.30 6.21
N PRO A 15 -7.20 7.84 6.90
CA PRO A 15 -6.66 9.17 6.60
C PRO A 15 -6.11 9.32 5.18
N PHE A 16 -5.75 8.20 4.55
CA PHE A 16 -5.11 8.16 3.24
C PHE A 16 -6.08 7.85 2.09
N ILE A 17 -7.34 7.48 2.40
CA ILE A 17 -8.37 7.22 1.41
C ILE A 17 -9.01 8.55 1.00
N THR A 18 -8.62 9.05 -0.16
CA THR A 18 -8.98 10.39 -0.66
C THR A 18 -10.42 10.50 -1.21
N ASP A 19 -11.18 9.40 -1.25
CA ASP A 19 -12.56 9.40 -1.76
C ASP A 19 -13.55 9.60 -0.60
N THR A 20 -14.30 10.71 -0.63
CA THR A 20 -15.30 11.06 0.39
C THR A 20 -16.73 10.68 0.00
N GLY A 21 -16.97 10.30 -1.26
CA GLY A 21 -18.31 10.10 -1.81
C GLY A 21 -18.86 8.67 -1.77
N ARG A 22 -18.05 7.65 -1.48
CA ARG A 22 -18.45 6.23 -1.44
C ARG A 22 -17.82 5.52 -0.25
N ASP A 23 -18.31 4.32 0.06
CA ASP A 23 -17.88 3.55 1.22
C ASP A 23 -16.36 3.27 1.15
N GLN A 24 -15.60 3.95 2.00
CA GLN A 24 -14.15 3.82 2.07
C GLN A 24 -13.72 2.41 2.47
N ARG A 25 -14.59 1.65 3.16
CA ARG A 25 -14.32 0.25 3.49
C ARG A 25 -14.31 -0.63 2.25
N GLU A 26 -15.16 -0.33 1.28
CA GLU A 26 -15.20 -1.03 0.00
C GLU A 26 -13.87 -0.87 -0.76
N VAL A 27 -13.31 0.34 -0.78
CA VAL A 27 -12.00 0.63 -1.38
C VAL A 27 -10.90 -0.26 -0.80
N LEU A 28 -10.86 -0.36 0.53
CA LEU A 28 -9.87 -1.19 1.23
C LEU A 28 -10.11 -2.69 1.02
N ALA A 29 -11.38 -3.12 1.10
CA ALA A 29 -11.75 -4.52 0.88
C ALA A 29 -11.38 -5.01 -0.52
N ILE A 30 -11.59 -4.18 -1.55
CA ILE A 30 -11.22 -4.50 -2.94
C ILE A 30 -9.72 -4.65 -3.09
N ALA A 31 -8.94 -3.76 -2.50
CA ALA A 31 -7.48 -3.86 -2.54
C ALA A 31 -6.98 -5.11 -1.82
N LEU A 32 -7.52 -5.42 -0.63
CA LEU A 32 -7.13 -6.62 0.13
C LEU A 32 -7.55 -7.91 -0.55
N HIS A 33 -8.74 -7.96 -1.15
CA HIS A 33 -9.17 -9.10 -1.93
C HIS A 33 -8.22 -9.32 -3.11
N TRP A 34 -7.82 -8.25 -3.80
CA TRP A 34 -6.85 -8.36 -4.89
C TRP A 34 -5.48 -8.83 -4.40
N ILE A 35 -4.94 -8.27 -3.31
CA ILE A 35 -3.67 -8.70 -2.71
C ILE A 35 -3.72 -10.19 -2.31
N GLY A 36 -4.80 -10.62 -1.67
CA GLY A 36 -4.92 -11.98 -1.13
C GLY A 36 -5.18 -13.06 -2.16
N THR A 37 -5.75 -12.71 -3.32
CA THR A 37 -6.20 -13.69 -4.32
C THR A 37 -5.56 -13.51 -5.70
N ALA A 38 -4.82 -12.42 -5.90
CA ALA A 38 -4.38 -11.96 -7.23
C ALA A 38 -5.53 -11.87 -8.26
N ALA A 39 -6.78 -11.67 -7.80
CA ALA A 39 -7.94 -11.61 -8.66
C ALA A 39 -7.76 -10.62 -9.82
N MET A 40 -8.25 -10.98 -11.01
CA MET A 40 -8.33 -10.06 -12.15
C MET A 40 -9.37 -8.97 -11.87
N CYS A 41 -9.22 -7.78 -12.46
CA CYS A 41 -10.22 -6.71 -12.31
C CYS A 41 -11.61 -7.20 -12.73
N ARG A 42 -11.68 -7.93 -13.85
CA ARG A 42 -12.92 -8.51 -14.39
C ARG A 42 -13.62 -9.47 -13.45
N SER A 43 -12.88 -10.28 -12.69
CA SER A 43 -13.51 -11.18 -11.72
C SER A 43 -14.06 -10.43 -10.51
N GLN A 44 -13.41 -9.33 -10.10
CA GLN A 44 -13.92 -8.47 -9.05
C GLN A 44 -15.14 -7.63 -9.48
N GLU A 45 -15.21 -7.20 -10.75
CA GLU A 45 -16.40 -6.51 -11.26
C GLU A 45 -17.66 -7.37 -11.10
N VAL A 46 -17.58 -8.64 -11.52
CA VAL A 46 -18.70 -9.58 -11.43
C VAL A 46 -19.04 -9.88 -9.97
N LEU A 47 -18.02 -10.04 -9.11
CA LEU A 47 -18.22 -10.35 -7.69
C LEU A 47 -18.89 -9.19 -6.91
N LEU A 48 -18.56 -7.95 -7.27
CA LEU A 48 -18.92 -6.76 -6.49
C LEU A 48 -19.99 -5.90 -7.16
N ASP A 49 -20.42 -6.28 -8.37
CA ASP A 49 -21.34 -5.50 -9.20
C ASP A 49 -20.87 -4.05 -9.42
N LEU A 50 -19.58 -3.90 -9.71
CA LEU A 50 -18.93 -2.60 -9.95
C LEU A 50 -18.37 -2.55 -11.36
N ALA A 51 -18.36 -1.36 -11.95
CA ALA A 51 -17.69 -1.14 -13.23
C ALA A 51 -16.16 -1.28 -13.12
N TYR A 52 -15.51 -1.76 -14.18
CA TYR A 52 -14.06 -1.98 -14.28
C TYR A 52 -13.26 -0.77 -13.80
N SER A 53 -13.63 0.41 -14.27
CA SER A 53 -12.98 1.67 -13.94
C SER A 53 -13.03 1.96 -12.43
N THR A 54 -14.14 1.59 -11.78
CA THR A 54 -14.30 1.71 -10.33
C THR A 54 -13.40 0.72 -9.60
N VAL A 55 -13.45 -0.56 -9.96
CA VAL A 55 -12.61 -1.61 -9.35
C VAL A 55 -11.13 -1.27 -9.47
N HIS A 56 -10.68 -0.90 -10.67
CA HIS A 56 -9.29 -0.54 -10.93
C HIS A 56 -8.87 0.68 -10.10
N LYS A 57 -9.70 1.72 -10.05
CA LYS A 57 -9.47 2.92 -9.23
C LYS A 57 -9.40 2.60 -7.74
N TYR A 58 -10.26 1.70 -7.26
CA TYR A 58 -10.30 1.29 -5.85
C TYR A 58 -9.10 0.46 -5.45
N ARG A 59 -8.64 -0.46 -6.31
CA ARG A 59 -7.36 -1.18 -6.10
C ARG A 59 -6.21 -0.21 -5.89
N MET A 60 -6.01 0.72 -6.81
CA MET A 60 -4.88 1.65 -6.75
C MET A 60 -4.93 2.55 -5.51
N ARG A 61 -6.12 3.04 -5.16
CA ARG A 61 -6.32 3.88 -3.97
C ARG A 61 -6.13 3.10 -2.68
N GLY A 62 -6.72 1.91 -2.58
CA GLY A 62 -6.60 1.05 -1.40
C GLY A 62 -5.16 0.60 -1.17
N ILE A 63 -4.43 0.19 -2.21
CA ILE A 63 -3.00 -0.15 -2.08
C ILE A 63 -2.19 1.06 -1.63
N ARG A 64 -2.42 2.23 -2.24
CA ARG A 64 -1.71 3.45 -1.82
C ARG A 64 -1.95 3.76 -0.34
N ALA A 65 -3.19 3.65 0.12
CA ALA A 65 -3.54 3.86 1.51
C ALA A 65 -2.85 2.84 2.45
N ILE A 66 -2.80 1.56 2.05
CA ILE A 66 -2.09 0.52 2.80
C ILE A 66 -0.60 0.84 2.89
N VAL A 67 0.05 1.19 1.78
CA VAL A 67 1.48 1.52 1.74
C VAL A 67 1.78 2.74 2.61
N GLN A 68 0.95 3.78 2.56
CA GLN A 68 1.11 4.98 3.39
C GLN A 68 0.91 4.67 4.88
N ALA A 69 -0.12 3.89 5.23
CA ALA A 69 -0.35 3.48 6.62
C ALA A 69 0.81 2.60 7.16
N LEU A 70 1.39 1.75 6.31
CA LEU A 70 2.57 0.96 6.65
C LEU A 70 3.80 1.84 6.85
N HIS A 71 4.05 2.79 5.94
CA HIS A 71 5.14 3.75 6.04
C HIS A 71 5.08 4.54 7.36
N ASP A 72 3.89 5.02 7.74
CA ASP A 72 3.70 5.78 8.98
C ASP A 72 3.83 4.90 10.24
N THR A 73 3.63 3.58 10.12
CA THR A 73 3.82 2.64 11.23
C THR A 73 5.27 2.16 11.33
N MET A 74 5.97 2.08 10.20
CA MET A 74 7.35 1.60 10.15
C MET A 74 8.30 2.72 10.57
N VAL A 75 8.86 2.60 11.77
CA VAL A 75 10.10 3.30 12.10
C VAL A 75 11.20 2.62 11.29
N ILE A 76 11.49 3.16 10.10
CA ILE A 76 12.69 2.74 9.36
C ILE A 76 13.88 3.21 10.20
N PRO A 77 14.73 2.30 10.69
CA PRO A 77 15.93 2.71 11.41
C PRO A 77 16.79 3.50 10.44
N SER A 78 17.04 4.77 10.75
CA SER A 78 17.95 5.64 9.97
C SER A 78 19.42 5.26 10.15
N THR A 79 19.71 4.23 10.94
CA THR A 79 21.04 3.73 11.25
C THR A 79 21.10 2.24 10.96
N VAL A 80 22.17 1.81 10.27
CA VAL A 80 22.47 0.40 10.04
C VAL A 80 22.68 -0.24 11.41
N PRO A 81 21.91 -1.26 11.81
CA PRO A 81 22.18 -1.96 13.06
C PRO A 81 23.60 -2.52 13.04
N ASP A 82 24.35 -2.37 14.13
CA ASP A 82 25.80 -2.70 14.21
C ASP A 82 26.13 -4.12 13.71
N PHE A 83 25.19 -5.05 13.88
CA PHE A 83 25.29 -6.42 13.37
C PHE A 83 25.50 -6.52 11.84
N PHE A 84 24.89 -5.63 11.05
CA PHE A 84 25.05 -5.60 9.60
C PHE A 84 26.39 -4.98 9.20
N ALA A 85 26.86 -3.95 9.92
CA ALA A 85 28.17 -3.35 9.69
C ALA A 85 29.32 -4.36 9.87
N THR A 86 29.14 -5.36 10.75
CA THR A 86 30.13 -6.43 10.94
C THR A 86 30.09 -7.55 9.89
N LYS A 87 29.00 -7.70 9.15
CA LYS A 87 28.79 -8.86 8.25
C LYS A 87 29.10 -8.56 6.79
N ASP A 88 28.79 -7.35 6.33
CA ASP A 88 29.03 -6.92 4.95
C ASP A 88 29.59 -5.49 4.93
N ALA A 89 30.76 -5.33 4.31
CA ALA A 89 31.54 -4.09 4.28
C ALA A 89 30.88 -2.91 3.52
N TYR A 90 29.68 -3.11 2.97
CA TYR A 90 28.93 -2.12 2.18
C TYR A 90 27.51 -1.88 2.70
N SER A 91 27.19 -2.33 3.92
CA SER A 91 25.84 -2.21 4.51
C SER A 91 25.40 -0.75 4.74
N ASP A 92 26.36 0.14 4.94
CA ASP A 92 26.22 1.59 4.99
C ASP A 92 25.69 2.18 3.68
N GLN A 93 26.00 1.57 2.53
CA GLN A 93 25.47 1.97 1.22
C GLN A 93 24.04 1.46 0.98
N ALA A 94 23.61 0.40 1.67
CA ALA A 94 22.28 -0.18 1.50
C ALA A 94 21.18 0.73 2.07
N ILE A 95 21.42 1.42 3.19
CA ILE A 95 20.46 2.42 3.70
C ILE A 95 20.41 3.63 2.77
N GLY A 96 21.55 4.09 2.26
CA GLY A 96 21.58 5.15 1.25
C GLY A 96 20.83 4.78 -0.04
N ALA A 97 20.78 3.49 -0.40
CA ALA A 97 19.97 2.99 -1.52
C ALA A 97 18.47 2.91 -1.18
N ILE A 98 18.09 2.60 0.07
CA ILE A 98 16.69 2.57 0.51
C ILE A 98 16.14 4.00 0.65
N ASP A 99 16.90 4.95 1.22
CA ASP A 99 16.56 6.37 1.29
C ASP A 99 16.68 7.08 -0.06
N GLY A 100 17.62 6.66 -0.92
CA GLY A 100 17.74 7.11 -2.31
C GLY A 100 16.57 6.65 -3.20
N VAL A 101 15.80 5.65 -2.74
CA VAL A 101 14.48 5.27 -3.28
C VAL A 101 13.39 5.92 -2.42
N THR A 102 13.61 7.16 -1.98
CA THR A 102 12.53 8.13 -1.86
C THR A 102 11.79 8.08 -3.19
N PHE A 103 10.63 7.42 -3.21
CA PHE A 103 9.76 7.22 -4.35
C PHE A 103 9.69 8.50 -5.21
N GLU A 104 10.51 8.59 -6.27
CA GLU A 104 10.25 9.48 -7.38
C GLU A 104 9.04 8.92 -8.12
N LEU A 105 7.85 9.15 -7.58
CA LEU A 105 6.57 9.11 -8.30
C LEU A 105 6.47 10.25 -9.34
N ARG A 106 7.61 10.66 -9.91
CA ARG A 106 7.74 11.75 -10.88
C ARG A 106 7.75 11.26 -12.33
N TRP A 107 7.63 9.96 -12.57
CA TRP A 107 7.84 9.36 -13.90
C TRP A 107 6.62 8.80 -14.65
N LEU A 108 5.38 9.20 -14.33
CA LEU A 108 4.19 8.74 -15.10
C LEU A 108 3.14 9.82 -15.44
N TRP A 109 3.54 11.09 -15.57
CA TRP A 109 2.68 12.15 -16.15
C TRP A 109 3.40 13.00 -17.21
N ARG A 110 3.98 12.31 -18.19
CA ARG A 110 4.17 12.87 -19.53
C ARG A 110 3.58 11.88 -20.54
N MET A 111 2.28 12.01 -20.77
CA MET A 111 1.59 11.87 -22.05
C MET A 111 0.18 12.42 -21.89
#